data_AF-A0A820GHJ2-F1
#
_entry.id   AF-A0A820GHJ2-F1
#
_cell.length_a   1.000
_cell.length_b   1.000
_cell.length_c   1.000
_cell.angle_alpha   90.00
_cell.angle_beta   90.00
_cell.angle_gamma   90.00
#
_symmetry.space_group_name_H-M   'P 1'
#
loop_
_entity.id
_entity.type
_entity.pdbx_description
1 polymer ?
#
loop_
_entity_poly.entity_id
_entity_poly.type
_entity_poly.pdbx_seq_one_letter_code
_entity_poly.pdbx_strand_id
1 'polypeptide(L)'
;MNTSDFKYSSESAASVEKNANRKGRPYNERFPFQQQHSQATTHLMMKYSQLYVPILYGPQIPRQDRDDTRERYCRALLTLFVPWRSVTNLCDTNQTWKDAFKYRQHLISVHSWKIIENIQLLHECKKDRDDHLLQVIAEAQVDYDAINPVLLPAKHDVHGEYDMDDSDDLLELLGNLDEYTTAAVNTTSKTTENKYIEKTIEAVKNVGRFNHT
;
A
#
# COMPACT_ATOMS: atom_id res chain seq x y z
N MET A 1 23.68 -18.61 -20.32
CA MET A 1 23.07 -17.62 -21.23
C MET A 1 22.72 -18.36 -22.51
N ASN A 2 21.43 -18.48 -22.82
CA ASN A 2 20.93 -19.38 -23.87
C ASN A 2 20.82 -18.62 -25.21
N THR A 3 21.22 -19.24 -26.31
CA THR A 3 21.34 -18.65 -27.66
C THR A 3 20.01 -18.21 -28.28
N SER A 4 18.88 -18.56 -27.64
CA SER A 4 17.53 -18.12 -28.03
C SER A 4 17.23 -16.65 -27.72
N ASP A 5 17.89 -16.05 -26.72
CA ASP A 5 17.59 -14.68 -26.28
C ASP A 5 18.21 -13.61 -27.21
N PHE A 6 19.25 -13.96 -27.96
CA PHE A 6 19.89 -13.02 -28.91
C PHE A 6 19.04 -12.72 -30.15
N LYS A 7 18.07 -13.59 -30.49
CA LYS A 7 17.26 -13.42 -31.70
C LYS A 7 16.22 -12.29 -31.57
N TYR A 8 15.79 -11.97 -30.34
CA TYR A 8 14.91 -10.84 -30.08
C TYR A 8 15.63 -9.49 -29.97
N SER A 9 16.94 -9.48 -29.71
CA SER A 9 17.73 -8.25 -29.67
C SER A 9 18.19 -7.78 -31.05
N SER A 10 18.40 -8.69 -32.02
CA SER A 10 18.89 -8.32 -33.35
C SER A 10 17.83 -7.69 -34.26
N GLU A 11 16.55 -8.06 -34.11
CA GLU A 11 15.46 -7.42 -34.87
C GLU A 11 15.19 -5.98 -34.38
N SER A 12 15.41 -5.72 -33.09
CA SER A 12 15.27 -4.37 -32.52
C SER A 12 16.29 -3.40 -33.10
N ALA A 13 17.52 -3.84 -33.39
CA ALA A 13 18.56 -2.98 -33.96
C ALA A 13 18.28 -2.60 -35.44
N ALA A 14 17.72 -3.51 -36.23
CA ALA A 14 17.38 -3.24 -37.64
C ALA A 14 16.18 -2.30 -37.82
N SER A 15 15.30 -2.18 -36.82
CA SER A 15 14.16 -1.25 -36.84
C SER A 15 14.48 0.18 -36.39
N VAL A 16 15.63 0.42 -35.75
CA VAL A 16 15.98 1.73 -35.18
C VAL A 16 16.47 2.73 -36.24
N GLU A 17 17.12 2.26 -37.31
CA GLU A 17 17.69 3.17 -38.33
C GLU A 17 16.67 3.77 -39.31
N LYS A 18 15.42 3.28 -39.36
CA LYS A 18 14.41 3.76 -40.33
C LYS A 18 13.53 4.93 -39.85
N ASN A 19 13.70 5.41 -38.62
CA ASN A 19 12.77 6.38 -38.02
C ASN A 19 13.32 7.79 -37.76
N ALA A 20 14.56 8.09 -38.16
CA ALA A 20 15.20 9.39 -37.85
C ALA A 20 14.50 10.63 -38.45
N ASN A 21 13.58 10.46 -39.41
CA ASN A 21 12.90 11.57 -40.10
C ASN A 21 11.41 11.77 -39.74
N ARG A 22 10.87 11.06 -38.74
CA ARG A 22 9.46 11.24 -38.35
C ARG A 22 9.33 12.27 -37.23
N LYS A 23 8.89 13.48 -37.55
CA LYS A 23 8.42 14.47 -36.56
C LYS A 23 7.10 13.97 -35.94
N GLY A 24 7.04 13.85 -34.63
CA GLY A 24 5.83 13.51 -33.88
C GLY A 24 6.04 12.47 -32.78
N ARG A 25 5.00 12.19 -31.99
CA ARG A 25 5.03 11.12 -30.97
C ARG A 25 5.24 9.77 -31.67
N PRO A 26 6.17 8.92 -31.19
CA PRO A 26 6.35 7.59 -31.76
C PRO A 26 5.05 6.78 -31.66
N TYR A 27 4.77 6.01 -32.69
CA TYR A 27 3.57 5.19 -32.76
C TYR A 27 3.66 4.01 -31.77
N ASN A 28 2.57 3.73 -31.06
CA ASN A 28 2.48 2.60 -30.16
C ASN A 28 2.49 1.27 -30.93
N GLU A 29 3.26 0.29 -30.45
CA GLU A 29 3.22 -1.08 -31.00
C GLU A 29 1.79 -1.64 -30.91
N ARG A 30 1.31 -2.27 -31.99
CA ARG A 30 -0.03 -2.87 -32.08
C ARG A 30 0.07 -4.36 -32.38
N PHE A 31 -0.75 -5.15 -31.69
CA PHE A 31 -0.78 -6.60 -31.80
C PHE A 31 -2.20 -7.09 -32.08
N PRO A 32 -2.42 -7.99 -33.05
CA PRO A 32 -3.72 -8.62 -33.24
C PRO A 32 -4.04 -9.57 -32.09
N PHE A 33 -5.33 -9.77 -31.81
CA PHE A 33 -5.74 -10.88 -30.97
C PHE A 33 -5.49 -12.22 -31.68
N GLN A 34 -5.49 -13.31 -30.91
CA GLN A 34 -5.50 -14.65 -31.48
C GLN A 34 -6.79 -14.87 -32.27
N GLN A 35 -6.73 -15.68 -33.33
CA GLN A 35 -7.88 -15.90 -34.22
C GLN A 35 -9.11 -16.45 -33.50
N GLN A 36 -8.93 -17.14 -32.38
CA GLN A 36 -10.01 -17.70 -31.57
C GLN A 36 -10.71 -16.66 -30.66
N HIS A 37 -10.21 -15.43 -30.60
CA HIS A 37 -10.80 -14.38 -29.75
C HIS A 37 -12.03 -13.75 -30.43
N SER A 38 -13.11 -13.53 -29.67
CA SER A 38 -14.38 -12.98 -30.20
C SER A 38 -14.21 -11.62 -30.89
N GLN A 39 -13.22 -10.84 -30.48
CA GLN A 39 -12.93 -9.52 -31.03
C GLN A 39 -11.74 -9.49 -32.01
N ALA A 40 -11.25 -10.64 -32.48
CA ALA A 40 -10.04 -10.69 -33.31
C ALA A 40 -10.14 -9.94 -34.64
N THR A 41 -11.34 -9.82 -35.19
CA THR A 41 -11.61 -9.10 -36.44
C THR A 41 -11.88 -7.61 -36.23
N THR A 42 -12.27 -7.20 -35.02
CA THR A 42 -12.77 -5.83 -34.75
C THR A 42 -11.80 -4.98 -33.94
N HIS A 43 -10.96 -5.59 -33.10
CA HIS A 43 -10.09 -4.87 -32.16
C HIS A 43 -8.62 -5.29 -32.30
N LEU A 44 -7.72 -4.42 -31.84
CA LEU A 44 -6.28 -4.69 -31.72
C LEU A 44 -5.81 -4.29 -30.33
N MET A 45 -4.83 -5.00 -29.80
CA MET A 45 -4.14 -4.63 -28.57
C MET A 45 -3.09 -3.57 -28.87
N MET A 46 -3.04 -2.51 -28.07
CA MET A 46 -2.01 -1.48 -28.14
C MET A 46 -1.10 -1.59 -26.91
N LYS A 47 0.20 -1.66 -27.15
CA LYS A 47 1.20 -1.56 -26.09
C LYS A 47 1.49 -0.08 -25.85
N TYR A 48 1.37 0.35 -24.60
CA TYR A 48 1.69 1.72 -24.23
C TYR A 48 3.18 2.00 -24.43
N SER A 49 3.51 3.16 -25.00
CA SER A 49 4.89 3.62 -25.20
C SER A 49 5.61 3.94 -23.90
N GLN A 50 4.86 4.20 -22.82
CA GLN A 50 5.39 4.58 -21.51
C GLN A 50 4.97 3.54 -20.47
N LEU A 51 5.88 3.24 -19.55
CA LEU A 51 5.60 2.35 -18.43
C LEU A 51 4.61 3.02 -17.48
N TYR A 52 3.60 2.27 -17.05
CA TYR A 52 2.62 2.69 -16.06
C TYR A 52 2.64 1.70 -14.90
N VAL A 53 2.48 2.20 -13.67
CA VAL A 53 2.35 1.36 -12.49
C VAL A 53 0.87 1.13 -12.24
N PRO A 54 0.35 -0.09 -12.44
CA PRO A 54 -1.07 -0.36 -12.20
C PRO A 54 -1.39 -0.19 -10.72
N ILE A 55 -2.49 0.50 -10.43
CA ILE A 55 -3.08 0.55 -9.09
C ILE A 55 -3.91 -0.72 -8.95
N LEU A 56 -3.55 -1.57 -8.00
CA LEU A 56 -4.29 -2.79 -7.68
C LEU A 56 -5.45 -2.43 -6.74
N TYR A 57 -6.67 -2.70 -7.17
CA TYR A 57 -7.86 -2.57 -6.33
C TYR A 57 -8.23 -3.93 -5.73
N GLY A 58 -8.51 -3.95 -4.43
CA GLY A 58 -8.94 -5.14 -3.71
C GLY A 58 -8.09 -5.42 -2.45
N PRO A 59 -8.23 -6.61 -1.87
CA PRO A 59 -7.48 -7.02 -0.68
C PRO A 59 -5.96 -6.94 -0.92
N GLN A 60 -5.23 -6.62 0.15
CA GLN A 60 -3.77 -6.61 0.10
C GLN A 60 -3.22 -8.00 -0.24
N ILE A 61 -2.12 -8.04 -0.99
CA ILE A 61 -1.38 -9.30 -1.24
C ILE A 61 -0.95 -9.87 0.12
N PRO A 62 -1.33 -11.11 0.48
CA PRO A 62 -1.02 -11.68 1.79
C PRO A 62 0.49 -11.79 2.04
N ARG A 63 0.90 -11.91 3.30
CA ARG A 63 2.30 -12.21 3.66
C ARG A 63 2.64 -13.67 3.44
N GLN A 64 3.90 -13.96 3.17
CA GLN A 64 4.38 -15.31 2.86
C GLN A 64 4.54 -16.18 4.11
N ASP A 65 5.00 -15.62 5.20
CA ASP A 65 5.51 -16.33 6.38
C ASP A 65 4.42 -17.04 7.22
N ARG A 66 3.15 -16.71 7.02
CA ARG A 66 2.00 -17.39 7.63
C ARG A 66 1.52 -18.57 6.78
N ASP A 67 1.28 -19.72 7.41
CA ASP A 67 0.80 -20.91 6.70
C ASP A 67 -0.67 -20.80 6.27
N ASP A 68 -1.51 -20.14 7.08
CA ASP A 68 -2.92 -19.89 6.78
C ASP A 68 -3.12 -18.93 5.59
N THR A 69 -2.13 -18.09 5.29
CA THR A 69 -2.14 -17.17 4.13
C THR A 69 -1.40 -17.73 2.92
N ARG A 70 -0.65 -18.83 3.05
CA ARG A 70 0.29 -19.33 2.03
C ARG A 70 -0.37 -19.61 0.69
N GLU A 71 -1.52 -20.29 0.68
CA GLU A 71 -2.25 -20.59 -0.55
C GLU A 71 -2.73 -19.31 -1.26
N ARG A 72 -3.24 -18.34 -0.50
CA ARG A 72 -3.68 -17.04 -1.05
C ARG A 72 -2.51 -16.23 -1.58
N TYR A 73 -1.37 -16.24 -0.88
CA TYR A 73 -0.13 -15.62 -1.32
C TYR A 73 0.34 -16.19 -2.66
N CYS A 74 0.50 -17.52 -2.76
CA CYS A 74 0.94 -18.18 -3.98
C CYS A 74 -0.01 -17.90 -5.15
N ARG A 75 -1.33 -17.92 -4.92
CA ARG A 75 -2.34 -17.55 -5.92
C ARG A 75 -2.18 -16.12 -6.42
N ALA A 76 -1.99 -15.16 -5.51
CA ALA A 76 -1.82 -13.75 -5.87
C ALA A 76 -0.55 -13.55 -6.72
N LEU A 77 0.57 -14.15 -6.31
CA LEU A 77 1.83 -14.02 -7.05
C LEU A 77 1.77 -14.65 -8.45
N LEU A 78 1.20 -15.85 -8.56
CA LEU A 78 1.00 -16.50 -9.85
C LEU A 78 0.15 -15.64 -10.79
N THR A 79 -0.92 -15.04 -10.27
CA THR A 79 -1.83 -14.20 -11.05
C THR A 79 -1.17 -12.93 -11.57
N LEU A 80 -0.27 -12.33 -10.79
CA LEU A 80 0.35 -11.04 -11.12
C LEU A 80 1.66 -11.17 -11.91
N PHE A 81 2.45 -12.20 -11.65
CA PHE A 81 3.84 -12.27 -12.12
C PHE A 81 4.14 -13.41 -13.09
N VAL A 82 3.21 -14.35 -13.30
CA VAL A 82 3.32 -15.37 -14.34
C VAL A 82 2.41 -14.99 -15.49
N PRO A 83 2.85 -15.06 -16.77
CA PRO A 83 1.94 -14.84 -17.89
C PRO A 83 0.92 -15.98 -18.01
N TRP A 84 -0.38 -15.66 -18.11
CA TRP A 84 -1.44 -16.65 -18.26
C TRP A 84 -2.56 -16.17 -19.19
N ARG A 85 -3.32 -17.12 -19.74
CA ARG A 85 -4.55 -16.87 -20.52
C ARG A 85 -5.77 -17.60 -19.96
N SER A 86 -5.54 -18.72 -19.29
CA SER A 86 -6.53 -19.48 -18.55
C SER A 86 -6.03 -19.71 -17.12
N VAL A 87 -6.95 -19.84 -16.17
CA VAL A 87 -6.63 -20.16 -14.77
C VAL A 87 -5.88 -21.50 -14.67
N THR A 88 -6.16 -22.44 -15.57
CA THR A 88 -5.44 -23.73 -15.66
C THR A 88 -3.97 -23.58 -16.03
N ASN A 89 -3.55 -22.45 -16.64
CA ASN A 89 -2.13 -22.19 -16.86
C ASN A 89 -1.41 -21.88 -15.55
N LEU A 90 -2.13 -21.38 -14.54
CA LEU A 90 -1.58 -21.03 -13.23
C LEU A 90 -1.63 -22.20 -12.26
N CYS A 91 -2.77 -22.87 -12.16
CA CYS A 91 -2.97 -23.98 -11.24
C CYS A 91 -3.90 -25.03 -11.85
N ASP A 92 -3.46 -26.28 -11.84
CA ASP A 92 -4.28 -27.41 -12.28
C ASP A 92 -5.32 -27.78 -11.20
N THR A 93 -6.39 -28.46 -11.61
CA THR A 93 -7.51 -28.81 -10.72
C THR A 93 -7.12 -29.73 -9.56
N ASN A 94 -6.08 -30.55 -9.74
CA ASN A 94 -5.60 -31.50 -8.74
C ASN A 94 -4.32 -31.00 -8.02
N GLN A 95 -4.00 -29.71 -8.11
CA GLN A 95 -2.79 -29.11 -7.56
C GLN A 95 -3.12 -28.01 -6.56
N THR A 96 -2.30 -27.86 -5.52
CA THR A 96 -2.37 -26.72 -4.59
C THR A 96 -1.69 -25.49 -5.20
N TRP A 97 -2.07 -24.28 -4.78
CA TRP A 97 -1.42 -23.06 -5.27
C TRP A 97 0.05 -23.01 -4.86
N LYS A 98 0.38 -23.54 -3.68
CA LYS A 98 1.77 -23.67 -3.22
C LYS A 98 2.62 -24.52 -4.16
N ASP A 99 2.13 -25.69 -4.57
CA ASP A 99 2.86 -26.57 -5.47
C ASP A 99 2.93 -25.99 -6.89
N ALA A 100 1.84 -25.36 -7.33
CA ALA A 100 1.78 -24.68 -8.61
C ALA A 100 2.80 -23.54 -8.71
N PHE A 101 2.94 -22.77 -7.63
CA PHE A 101 3.91 -21.69 -7.50
C PHE A 101 5.35 -22.22 -7.58
N LYS A 102 5.67 -23.28 -6.83
CA LYS A 102 7.00 -23.91 -6.89
C LYS A 102 7.36 -24.37 -8.31
N TYR A 103 6.40 -24.93 -9.06
CA TYR A 103 6.66 -25.36 -10.43
C TYR A 103 6.88 -24.19 -11.39
N ARG A 104 6.15 -23.09 -11.21
CA ARG A 104 6.10 -21.96 -12.15
C ARG A 104 6.98 -20.77 -11.77
N GLN A 105 7.67 -20.82 -10.64
CA GLN A 105 8.57 -19.76 -10.15
C GLN A 105 9.65 -19.34 -11.16
N HIS A 106 10.10 -20.28 -12.01
CA HIS A 106 11.10 -20.04 -13.04
C HIS A 106 10.60 -19.14 -14.18
N LEU A 107 9.28 -18.97 -14.32
CA LEU A 107 8.66 -18.08 -15.31
C LEU A 107 8.64 -16.62 -14.83
N ILE A 108 8.89 -16.38 -13.53
CA ILE A 108 8.90 -15.06 -12.94
C ILE A 108 10.25 -14.39 -13.24
N SER A 109 10.19 -13.18 -13.80
CA SER A 109 11.40 -12.44 -14.15
C SER A 109 12.19 -12.02 -12.90
N VAL A 110 13.51 -11.84 -13.06
CA VAL A 110 14.38 -11.34 -11.97
C VAL A 110 13.92 -9.98 -11.45
N HIS A 111 13.39 -9.12 -12.32
CA HIS A 111 12.85 -7.82 -11.89
C HIS A 111 11.58 -7.99 -11.06
N SER A 112 10.69 -8.88 -11.48
CA SER A 112 9.46 -9.22 -10.75
C SER A 112 9.76 -9.78 -9.35
N TRP A 113 10.82 -10.59 -9.20
CA TRP A 113 11.25 -11.09 -7.90
C TRP A 113 11.59 -9.99 -6.90
N LYS A 114 12.23 -8.91 -7.34
CA LYS A 114 12.48 -7.74 -6.47
C LYS A 114 11.18 -7.10 -5.97
N ILE A 115 10.14 -7.08 -6.81
CA ILE A 115 8.83 -6.58 -6.42
C ILE A 115 8.19 -7.51 -5.39
N ILE A 116 8.31 -8.83 -5.59
CA ILE A 116 7.80 -9.85 -4.66
C ILE A 116 8.49 -9.74 -3.30
N GLU A 117 9.81 -9.58 -3.27
CA GLU A 117 10.59 -9.35 -2.05
C GLU A 117 10.15 -8.06 -1.35
N ASN A 118 9.95 -6.97 -2.09
CA ASN A 118 9.46 -5.71 -1.53
C ASN A 118 8.05 -5.84 -0.91
N ILE A 119 7.16 -6.64 -1.52
CA ILE A 119 5.84 -6.90 -0.94
C ILE A 119 5.98 -7.56 0.44
N GLN A 120 6.89 -8.52 0.59
CA GLN A 120 7.15 -9.17 1.87
C GLN A 120 7.79 -8.20 2.88
N LEU A 121 8.77 -7.41 2.44
CA LEU A 121 9.41 -6.40 3.28
C LEU A 121 8.41 -5.37 3.83
N LEU A 122 7.42 -4.95 3.02
CA LEU A 122 6.37 -4.04 3.48
C LEU A 122 5.54 -4.61 4.63
N HIS A 123 5.30 -5.93 4.64
CA HIS A 123 4.61 -6.61 5.75
C HIS A 123 5.48 -6.65 7.01
N GLU A 124 6.78 -6.92 6.86
CA GLU A 124 7.75 -6.94 7.96
C GLU A 124 7.85 -5.56 8.61
N CYS A 125 8.04 -4.50 7.81
CA CYS A 125 8.09 -3.13 8.34
C CYS A 125 6.77 -2.70 9.00
N LYS A 126 5.62 -3.11 8.46
CA LYS A 126 4.31 -2.84 9.08
C LYS A 126 4.23 -3.52 10.44
N LYS A 127 4.60 -4.80 10.52
CA LYS A 127 4.61 -5.56 11.77
C LYS A 127 5.52 -4.91 12.81
N ASP A 128 6.76 -4.59 12.47
CA ASP A 128 7.72 -3.99 13.41
C ASP A 128 7.24 -2.65 13.96
N ARG A 129 6.61 -1.83 13.10
CA ARG A 129 6.01 -0.56 13.51
C ARG A 129 4.84 -0.77 14.46
N ASP A 130 3.95 -1.71 14.14
CA ASP A 130 2.75 -1.98 14.92
C ASP A 130 3.12 -2.60 16.28
N ASP A 131 4.11 -3.50 16.32
CA ASP A 131 4.69 -4.07 17.55
C ASP A 131 5.31 -2.98 18.44
N HIS A 132 6.09 -2.05 17.85
CA HIS A 132 6.65 -0.91 18.58
C HIS A 132 5.56 0.03 19.13
N LEU A 133 4.50 0.28 18.36
CA LEU A 133 3.39 1.11 18.80
C LEU A 133 2.64 0.46 19.98
N LEU A 134 2.41 -0.85 19.94
CA LEU A 134 1.82 -1.59 21.06
C LEU A 134 2.69 -1.52 22.32
N GLN A 135 4.01 -1.62 22.18
CA GLN A 135 4.93 -1.46 23.31
C GLN A 135 4.83 -0.08 23.94
N VAL A 136 4.84 0.99 23.14
CA VAL A 136 4.71 2.38 23.63
C VAL A 136 3.38 2.60 24.35
N ILE A 137 2.28 2.03 23.83
CA ILE A 137 0.96 2.10 24.49
C ILE A 137 0.97 1.37 25.83
N ALA A 138 1.56 0.17 25.89
CA ALA A 138 1.67 -0.60 27.12
C ALA A 138 2.52 0.12 28.18
N GLU A 139 3.66 0.70 27.79
CA GLU A 139 4.51 1.50 28.68
C GLU A 139 3.76 2.74 29.22
N ALA A 140 3.02 3.45 28.36
CA ALA A 140 2.21 4.58 28.79
C ALA A 140 1.12 4.16 29.79
N GLN A 141 0.44 3.02 29.58
CA GLN A 141 -0.57 2.51 30.50
C GLN A 141 0.00 2.17 31.89
N VAL A 142 1.23 1.64 31.96
CA VAL A 142 1.92 1.40 33.24
C VAL A 142 2.18 2.72 34.00
N ASP A 143 2.52 3.79 33.28
CA ASP A 143 2.67 5.12 33.88
C ASP A 143 1.33 5.75 34.33
N TYR A 144 0.22 5.40 33.67
CA TYR A 144 -1.14 5.82 34.07
C TYR A 144 -1.68 5.06 35.31
N ASP A 145 -1.25 3.83 35.57
CA ASP A 145 -1.60 3.10 36.81
C ASP A 145 -0.96 3.73 38.07
N ALA A 146 -0.01 4.65 37.90
CA ALA A 146 0.51 5.51 38.98
C ALA A 146 -0.33 6.79 39.18
N ILE A 147 -1.34 7.05 38.35
CA ILE A 147 -2.25 8.19 38.48
C ILE A 147 -3.49 7.76 39.29
N ASN A 148 -3.80 8.58 40.29
CA ASN A 148 -4.85 8.44 41.30
C ASN A 148 -6.15 7.79 40.74
N PRO A 149 -6.68 6.69 41.36
CA PRO A 149 -7.76 5.84 40.83
C PRO A 149 -9.15 6.51 40.71
N VAL A 150 -9.24 7.84 40.82
CA VAL A 150 -10.49 8.59 40.72
C VAL A 150 -10.96 8.75 39.27
N LEU A 151 -10.14 8.46 38.26
CA LEU A 151 -10.42 8.75 36.85
C LEU A 151 -10.75 7.54 35.96
N LEU A 152 -10.90 6.33 36.47
CA LEU A 152 -11.28 5.18 35.63
C LEU A 152 -12.81 5.06 35.53
N PRO A 153 -13.41 5.12 34.32
CA PRO A 153 -14.81 4.74 34.13
C PRO A 153 -14.95 3.24 34.35
N ALA A 154 -15.79 2.87 35.31
CA ALA A 154 -16.19 1.50 35.54
C ALA A 154 -16.89 0.95 34.29
N LYS A 155 -16.18 0.13 33.48
CA LYS A 155 -16.64 -1.07 32.75
C LYS A 155 -15.76 -1.33 31.52
N HIS A 156 -14.88 -2.34 31.60
CA HIS A 156 -14.71 -3.24 30.46
C HIS A 156 -14.21 -4.61 30.91
N ASP A 157 -15.00 -5.63 30.61
CA ASP A 157 -14.71 -7.03 30.88
C ASP A 157 -13.57 -7.50 29.97
N VAL A 158 -12.47 -7.93 30.59
CA VAL A 158 -11.28 -8.49 29.95
C VAL A 158 -11.50 -9.98 29.78
N HIS A 159 -12.07 -10.43 28.66
CA HIS A 159 -11.86 -11.79 28.12
C HIS A 159 -12.56 -11.96 26.75
N GLY A 160 -11.86 -11.54 25.70
CA GLY A 160 -12.14 -11.93 24.32
C GLY A 160 -10.85 -11.84 23.53
N GLU A 161 -10.44 -12.93 22.88
CA GLU A 161 -9.41 -12.88 21.85
C GLU A 161 -10.00 -12.09 20.67
N TYR A 162 -9.50 -10.88 20.43
CA TYR A 162 -9.91 -10.07 19.29
C TYR A 162 -8.93 -10.30 18.13
N ASP A 163 -9.47 -10.77 17.00
CA ASP A 163 -8.76 -10.85 15.72
C ASP A 163 -8.50 -9.42 15.18
N MET A 164 -7.26 -8.96 15.26
CA MET A 164 -6.80 -7.61 14.91
C MET A 164 -6.78 -7.29 13.39
N ASP A 165 -7.65 -7.91 12.59
CA ASP A 165 -7.82 -7.61 11.16
C ASP A 165 -9.01 -6.65 10.88
N ASP A 166 -9.86 -6.34 11.88
CA ASP A 166 -10.90 -5.31 11.76
C ASP A 166 -10.35 -3.94 12.19
N SER A 167 -10.00 -3.12 11.19
CA SER A 167 -9.61 -1.71 11.36
C SER A 167 -10.70 -0.85 12.01
N ASP A 168 -11.93 -1.34 12.06
CA ASP A 168 -13.08 -0.62 12.62
C ASP A 168 -13.01 -0.53 14.15
N ASP A 169 -12.48 -1.56 14.83
CA ASP A 169 -12.31 -1.55 16.29
C ASP A 169 -11.21 -0.55 16.73
N LEU A 170 -10.15 -0.41 15.93
CA LEU A 170 -9.09 0.59 16.16
C LEU A 170 -9.62 2.03 15.94
N LEU A 171 -10.52 2.21 14.98
CA LEU A 171 -11.15 3.50 14.68
C LEU A 171 -12.16 3.90 15.78
N GLU A 172 -12.88 2.94 16.34
CA GLU A 172 -13.79 3.17 17.48
C GLU A 172 -13.01 3.53 18.76
N LEU A 173 -11.88 2.85 19.01
CA LEU A 173 -11.00 3.16 20.13
C LEU A 173 -10.35 4.55 20.01
N LEU A 174 -9.95 4.95 18.80
CA LEU A 174 -9.41 6.30 18.53
C LEU A 174 -10.49 7.39 18.62
N GLY A 175 -11.73 7.10 18.22
CA GLY A 175 -12.85 8.03 18.33
C GLY A 175 -13.20 8.42 19.77
N ASN A 176 -13.09 7.47 20.70
CA ASN A 176 -13.35 7.70 22.12
C ASN A 176 -12.23 8.46 22.85
N LEU A 177 -11.03 8.56 22.26
CA LEU A 177 -9.91 9.32 22.82
C LEU A 177 -10.06 10.84 22.60
N ASP A 178 -10.85 11.25 21.60
CA ASP A 178 -11.01 12.66 21.19
C ASP A 178 -11.82 13.48 22.20
N GLU A 179 -12.82 12.91 22.87
CA GLU A 179 -13.69 13.66 23.80
C GLU A 179 -12.97 14.13 25.07
N TYR A 180 -11.99 13.34 25.55
CA TYR A 180 -11.22 13.66 26.77
C TYR A 180 -9.90 14.39 26.48
N THR A 181 -9.24 14.08 25.37
CA THR A 181 -8.00 14.78 24.99
C THR A 181 -8.25 16.19 24.46
N THR A 182 -9.35 16.43 23.74
CA THR A 182 -9.72 17.77 23.27
C THR A 182 -10.01 18.71 24.43
N ALA A 183 -10.62 18.26 25.53
CA ALA A 183 -10.85 19.09 26.71
C ALA A 183 -9.53 19.55 27.37
N ALA A 184 -8.54 18.64 27.49
CA ALA A 184 -7.24 18.96 28.08
C ALA A 184 -6.38 19.84 27.15
N VAL A 185 -6.28 19.52 25.85
CA VAL A 185 -5.49 20.28 24.86
C VAL A 185 -6.09 21.68 24.61
N ASN A 186 -7.42 21.83 24.67
CA ASN A 186 -8.07 23.13 24.54
C ASN A 186 -7.74 24.08 25.70
N THR A 187 -7.46 23.58 26.90
CA THR A 187 -7.06 24.44 28.04
C THR A 187 -5.62 24.93 27.94
N THR A 188 -4.70 24.10 27.45
CA THR A 188 -3.29 24.46 27.28
C THR A 188 -3.02 25.29 26.02
N SER A 189 -3.62 24.94 24.87
CA SER A 189 -3.46 25.70 23.62
C SER A 189 -4.09 27.10 23.69
N LYS A 190 -5.24 27.25 24.37
CA LYS A 190 -5.82 28.58 24.62
C LYS A 190 -4.88 29.48 25.41
N THR A 191 -4.09 28.95 26.35
CA THR A 191 -3.29 29.78 27.25
C THR A 191 -2.07 30.40 26.56
N THR A 192 -1.40 29.65 25.68
CA THR A 192 -0.26 30.17 24.90
C THR A 192 -0.72 31.07 23.76
N GLU A 193 -1.78 30.70 23.03
CA GLU A 193 -2.33 31.48 21.94
C GLU A 193 -2.91 32.82 22.42
N ASN A 194 -3.63 32.82 23.55
CA ASN A 194 -4.14 34.06 24.18
C ASN A 194 -3.01 35.03 24.54
N LYS A 195 -1.85 34.53 24.98
CA LYS A 195 -0.68 35.36 25.30
C LYS A 195 -0.13 36.09 24.07
N TYR A 196 -0.14 35.45 22.90
CA TYR A 196 0.28 36.10 21.65
C TYR A 196 -0.75 37.13 21.20
N ILE A 197 -2.04 36.81 21.29
CA ILE A 197 -3.14 37.73 20.94
C ILE A 197 -3.09 38.99 21.82
N GLU A 198 -2.90 38.85 23.13
CA GLU A 198 -2.77 39.99 24.06
C GLU A 198 -1.57 40.87 23.72
N LYS A 199 -0.40 40.27 23.48
CA LYS A 199 0.81 41.00 23.04
C LYS A 199 0.58 41.75 21.72
N THR A 200 -0.12 41.14 20.77
CA THR A 200 -0.42 41.77 19.49
C THR A 200 -1.39 42.95 19.66
N ILE A 201 -2.43 42.81 20.49
CA ILE A 201 -3.38 43.89 20.80
C ILE A 201 -2.66 45.05 21.51
N GLU A 202 -1.79 44.76 22.48
CA GLU A 202 -0.99 45.77 23.19
C GLU A 202 -0.05 46.53 22.23
N ALA A 203 0.65 45.81 21.36
CA ALA A 203 1.52 46.42 20.35
C ALA A 203 0.72 47.34 19.40
N VAL A 204 -0.46 46.91 18.96
CA VAL A 204 -1.33 47.72 18.08
C VAL A 204 -1.86 48.97 18.79
N LYS A 205 -2.22 48.87 20.08
CA LYS A 205 -2.65 50.02 20.89
C LYS A 205 -1.51 51.04 21.11
N ASN A 206 -0.29 50.56 21.36
CA ASN A 206 0.89 51.43 21.54
C ASN A 206 1.29 52.20 20.28
N VAL A 207 1.03 51.63 19.10
CA VAL A 207 1.31 52.30 17.81
C VAL A 207 0.26 53.39 17.49
N GLY A 208 -0.83 53.50 18.28
CA GLY A 208 -1.79 54.59 18.20
C GLY A 208 -2.57 54.68 16.87
N ARG A 209 -2.43 53.69 15.99
CA ARG A 209 -2.92 53.74 14.60
C ARG A 209 -4.44 53.71 14.46
N PHE A 210 -5.17 53.36 15.51
CA PHE A 210 -6.63 53.23 15.52
C PHE A 210 -7.34 54.12 16.56
N ASN A 211 -6.63 55.06 17.19
CA ASN A 211 -7.27 56.09 18.01
C ASN A 211 -7.83 57.17 17.08
N HIS A 212 -9.02 56.93 16.53
CA HIS A 212 -9.81 57.99 15.91
C HIS A 212 -10.53 58.78 17.02
N THR A 213 -10.04 59.99 17.30
CA THR A 213 -10.92 61.15 17.51
C THR A 213 -11.22 61.77 16.17
#